data_AF-A0A7S2MEP6-F1
#
_entry.id   AF-A0A7S2MEP6-F1
#
_cell.length_a   1.000
_cell.length_b   1.000
_cell.length_c   1.000
_cell.angle_alpha   90.00
_cell.angle_beta   90.00
_cell.angle_gamma   90.00
#
_symmetry.space_group_name_H-M   'P 1'
#
loop_
_entity.id
_entity.type
_entity.pdbx_description
1 polymer ?
#
loop_
_entity_poly.entity_id
_entity_poly.type
_entity_poly.pdbx_seq_one_letter_code
_entity_poly.pdbx_strand_id
1 'polypeptide(L)'
;MMDAGWPPLSASIVQLLLGFGAAAIGRSIHQRSAELSASTHALTNALRVRAWAISTPAPPTYASLRGSFGLATADPAWEQLLNQEGVQIGHSFVTSAPIQASIHPTRLPELINEGPVHRIISATCELRLGAPIVRFESEDSEPSDVLRTFIQTSPIGYALPPLATITLLAILEPGTFALTPCCTRTEPEPGGLVDRRRCFCVSVSVPC
;
A
#
# COMPACT_ATOMS: atom_id res chain seq x y z
N MET A 1 7.84 -11.87 -10.56
CA MET A 1 7.88 -11.62 -12.02
C MET A 1 6.58 -10.94 -12.39
N MET A 2 6.62 -9.75 -13.00
CA MET A 2 5.42 -8.98 -13.37
C MET A 2 5.00 -9.29 -14.82
N ASP A 3 4.44 -10.48 -15.06
CA ASP A 3 3.97 -10.89 -16.40
C ASP A 3 2.46 -10.63 -16.61
N ALA A 4 1.84 -9.78 -15.80
CA ALA A 4 0.41 -9.50 -15.83
C ALA A 4 -0.03 -8.53 -16.96
N GLY A 5 0.62 -8.55 -18.12
CA GLY A 5 0.34 -7.62 -19.22
C GLY A 5 1.00 -6.25 -19.07
N TRP A 6 2.14 -6.19 -18.37
CA TRP A 6 2.99 -5.00 -18.31
C TRP A 6 3.95 -4.95 -19.50
N PRO A 7 4.19 -3.79 -20.12
CA PRO A 7 5.33 -3.62 -21.02
C PRO A 7 6.64 -3.97 -20.29
N PRO A 8 7.60 -4.71 -20.89
CA PRO A 8 8.79 -5.22 -20.19
C PRO A 8 9.60 -4.13 -19.46
N LEU A 9 9.74 -2.96 -20.06
CA LEU A 9 10.42 -1.82 -19.45
C LEU A 9 9.65 -1.28 -18.24
N SER A 10 8.32 -1.16 -18.34
CA SER A 10 7.48 -0.69 -17.23
C SER A 10 7.50 -1.66 -16.05
N ALA A 11 7.45 -2.97 -16.31
CA ALA A 11 7.62 -4.00 -15.30
C ALA A 11 8.96 -3.86 -14.54
N SER A 12 10.05 -3.65 -15.28
CA SER A 12 11.39 -3.46 -14.72
C SER A 12 11.48 -2.20 -13.87
N ILE A 13 10.94 -1.07 -14.36
CA ILE A 13 10.91 0.20 -13.64
C ILE A 13 10.14 0.05 -12.32
N VAL A 14 8.92 -0.51 -12.37
CA VAL A 14 8.10 -0.69 -11.16
C VAL A 14 8.80 -1.62 -10.17
N GLN A 15 9.35 -2.75 -10.63
CA GLN A 15 10.03 -3.68 -9.75
C GLN A 15 11.23 -3.06 -9.04
N LEU A 16 12.06 -2.31 -9.77
CA LEU A 16 13.25 -1.67 -9.21
C LEU A 16 12.89 -0.50 -8.28
N LEU A 17 12.05 0.42 -8.76
CA LEU A 17 11.79 1.67 -8.05
C LEU A 17 10.80 1.51 -6.90
N LEU A 18 9.78 0.65 -7.03
CA LEU A 18 8.88 0.37 -5.92
C LEU A 18 9.57 -0.51 -4.86
N GLY A 19 10.29 -1.55 -5.30
CA GLY A 19 10.91 -2.51 -4.39
C GLY A 19 12.12 -1.95 -3.63
N PHE A 20 12.94 -1.11 -4.27
CA PHE A 20 14.21 -0.66 -3.70
C PHE A 20 14.34 0.87 -3.64
N GLY A 21 13.58 1.60 -4.44
CA GLY A 21 13.68 3.06 -4.57
C GLY A 21 12.66 3.85 -3.74
N ALA A 22 11.62 3.22 -3.20
CA ALA A 22 10.46 3.93 -2.64
C ALA A 22 10.83 4.97 -1.56
N ALA A 23 11.60 4.56 -0.54
CA ALA A 23 12.03 5.46 0.53
C ALA A 23 12.99 6.55 0.04
N ALA A 24 13.84 6.25 -0.95
CA ALA A 24 14.76 7.24 -1.52
C ALA A 24 13.98 8.30 -2.32
N ILE A 25 13.01 7.87 -3.13
CA ILE A 25 12.07 8.75 -3.84
C ILE A 25 11.31 9.62 -2.83
N GLY A 26 10.76 9.01 -1.77
CA GLY A 26 10.06 9.71 -0.70
C GLY A 26 10.89 10.84 -0.09
N ARG A 27 12.13 10.53 0.30
CA ARG A 27 13.06 11.54 0.83
C ARG A 27 13.39 12.64 -0.18
N SER A 28 13.66 12.28 -1.43
CA SER A 28 13.98 13.25 -2.49
C SER A 28 12.82 14.22 -2.71
N ILE A 29 11.58 13.73 -2.75
CA ILE A 29 10.38 14.56 -2.91
C ILE A 29 10.18 15.46 -1.70
N HIS A 30 10.27 14.90 -0.49
CA HIS A 30 10.13 15.64 0.75
C HIS A 30 11.16 16.78 0.86
N GLN A 31 12.41 16.52 0.48
CA GLN A 31 13.51 17.49 0.46
C GLN A 31 13.48 18.42 -0.75
N ARG A 32 12.52 18.25 -1.67
CA ARG A 32 12.44 18.98 -2.95
C ARG A 32 13.73 18.88 -3.78
N SER A 33 14.41 17.74 -3.70
CA SER A 33 15.63 17.44 -4.45
C SER A 33 15.29 16.93 -5.86
N ALA A 34 16.08 17.37 -6.84
CA ALA A 34 15.95 16.97 -8.24
C ALA A 34 16.61 15.61 -8.55
N GLU A 35 17.41 15.05 -7.64
CA GLU A 35 18.27 13.87 -7.91
C GLU A 35 17.50 12.65 -8.40
N LEU A 36 16.30 12.41 -7.86
CA LEU A 36 15.44 11.28 -8.26
C LEU A 36 14.21 11.69 -9.07
N SER A 37 14.21 12.90 -9.64
CA SER A 37 13.09 13.40 -10.46
C SER A 37 12.81 12.51 -11.67
N ALA A 38 13.85 12.11 -12.41
CA ALA A 38 13.72 11.21 -13.56
C ALA A 38 13.17 9.83 -13.15
N SER A 39 13.64 9.27 -12.04
CA SER A 39 13.14 7.99 -11.49
C SER A 39 11.68 8.11 -11.04
N THR A 40 11.33 9.20 -10.36
CA THR A 40 9.96 9.49 -9.93
C THR A 40 9.02 9.59 -11.13
N HIS A 41 9.44 10.32 -12.16
CA HIS A 41 8.68 10.48 -13.40
C HIS A 41 8.54 9.13 -14.14
N ALA A 42 9.62 8.36 -14.26
CA ALA A 42 9.60 7.04 -14.89
C ALA A 42 8.65 6.07 -14.18
N LEU A 43 8.70 6.01 -12.85
CA LEU A 43 7.78 5.19 -12.04
C LEU A 43 6.33 5.63 -12.24
N THR A 44 6.06 6.93 -12.11
CA THR A 44 4.70 7.48 -12.24
C THR A 44 4.15 7.22 -13.64
N ASN A 45 4.96 7.37 -14.68
CA ASN A 45 4.56 7.08 -16.06
C ASN A 45 4.28 5.59 -16.27
N ALA A 46 5.13 4.70 -15.76
CA ALA A 46 4.91 3.25 -15.84
C ALA A 46 3.59 2.85 -15.16
N LEU A 47 3.33 3.38 -13.97
CA LEU A 47 2.07 3.18 -13.23
C LEU A 47 0.87 3.71 -14.05
N ARG A 48 0.96 4.92 -14.61
CA ARG A 48 -0.10 5.53 -15.44
C ARG A 48 -0.44 4.70 -16.68
N VAL A 49 0.58 4.19 -17.39
CA VAL A 49 0.35 3.31 -18.56
C VAL A 49 -0.47 2.09 -18.17
N ARG A 50 -0.20 1.50 -17.00
CA ARG A 50 -1.00 0.37 -16.51
C ARG A 50 -2.39 0.79 -16.09
N ALA A 51 -2.52 1.93 -15.41
CA ALA A 51 -3.79 2.43 -14.94
C ALA A 51 -4.82 2.58 -16.07
N TRP A 52 -4.40 3.03 -17.26
CA TRP A 52 -5.25 3.11 -18.46
C TRP A 52 -5.77 1.77 -18.97
N ALA A 53 -5.11 0.67 -18.65
CA ALA A 53 -5.51 -0.67 -19.06
C ALA A 53 -6.42 -1.37 -18.03
N ILE A 54 -6.65 -0.75 -16.86
CA ILE A 54 -7.46 -1.33 -15.78
C ILE A 54 -8.79 -0.59 -15.72
N SER A 55 -9.90 -1.32 -15.86
CA SER A 55 -11.26 -0.76 -15.77
C SER A 55 -11.94 -1.03 -14.44
N THR A 56 -11.33 -1.81 -13.55
CA THR A 56 -11.90 -2.21 -12.27
C THR A 56 -11.17 -1.51 -11.12
N PRO A 57 -11.88 -0.89 -10.17
CA PRO A 57 -11.27 -0.39 -8.95
C PRO A 57 -10.48 -1.49 -8.24
N ALA A 58 -9.38 -1.12 -7.57
CA ALA A 58 -8.66 -2.10 -6.77
C ALA A 58 -9.55 -2.55 -5.60
N PRO A 59 -9.53 -3.84 -5.26
CA PRO A 59 -10.16 -4.30 -4.03
C PRO A 59 -9.51 -3.62 -2.82
N PRO A 60 -10.08 -3.74 -1.62
CA PRO A 60 -9.42 -3.27 -0.40
C PRO A 60 -8.01 -3.86 -0.29
N THR A 61 -7.03 -2.97 -0.11
CA THR A 61 -5.62 -3.35 0.04
C THR A 61 -5.07 -2.89 1.36
N TYR A 62 -3.98 -3.52 1.80
CA TYR A 62 -3.45 -3.40 3.14
C TYR A 62 -1.95 -3.16 3.10
N ALA A 63 -1.47 -2.27 3.95
CA ALA A 63 -0.05 -2.09 4.21
C ALA A 63 0.23 -1.93 5.70
N SER A 64 1.44 -2.28 6.10
CA SER A 64 1.88 -2.09 7.48
C SER A 64 2.19 -0.62 7.72
N LEU A 65 1.72 -0.04 8.82
CA LEU A 65 2.08 1.33 9.17
C LEU A 65 3.52 1.40 9.70
N ARG A 66 4.03 0.33 10.33
CA ARG A 66 5.37 0.22 10.95
C ARG A 66 6.21 -0.92 10.36
N GLY A 67 7.50 -0.96 10.72
CA GLY A 67 8.45 -2.00 10.32
C GLY A 67 9.41 -1.52 9.24
N SER A 68 10.37 -2.35 8.86
CA SER A 68 11.44 -1.97 7.93
C SER A 68 10.91 -1.60 6.53
N PHE A 69 9.72 -2.10 6.22
CA PHE A 69 8.98 -1.85 4.98
C PHE A 69 7.60 -1.25 5.27
N GLY A 70 7.41 -0.65 6.45
CA GLY A 70 6.18 0.05 6.82
C GLY A 70 6.07 1.41 6.15
N LEU A 71 4.85 1.91 6.01
CA LEU A 71 4.56 3.20 5.37
C LEU A 71 5.34 4.36 6.03
N ALA A 72 5.39 4.41 7.37
CA ALA A 72 6.09 5.45 8.11
C ALA A 72 7.62 5.42 7.91
N THR A 73 8.19 4.28 7.54
CA THR A 73 9.63 4.16 7.26
C THR A 73 9.98 4.75 5.89
N ALA A 74 9.08 4.63 4.91
CA ALA A 74 9.28 5.20 3.59
C ALA A 74 8.92 6.69 3.53
N ASP A 75 7.96 7.11 4.37
CA ASP A 75 7.39 8.45 4.34
C ASP A 75 6.89 8.89 5.74
N PRO A 76 7.55 9.90 6.35
CA PRO A 76 7.18 10.40 7.68
C PRO A 76 5.76 10.94 7.80
N ALA A 77 5.08 11.28 6.69
CA ALA A 77 3.71 11.79 6.74
C ALA A 77 2.74 10.79 7.41
N TRP A 78 3.07 9.50 7.40
CA TRP A 78 2.29 8.46 8.06
C TRP A 78 2.43 8.44 9.59
N GLU A 79 3.44 9.09 10.16
CA GLU A 79 3.65 9.12 11.62
C GLU A 79 2.50 9.79 12.37
N GLN A 80 1.76 10.70 11.73
CA GLN A 80 0.60 11.32 12.35
C GLN A 80 -0.48 10.29 12.72
N LEU A 81 -0.67 9.21 11.93
CA LEU A 81 -1.62 8.14 12.27
C LEU A 81 -1.14 7.32 13.48
N LEU A 82 0.18 7.28 13.73
CA LEU A 82 0.76 6.62 14.90
C LEU A 82 0.67 7.48 16.16
N ASN A 83 0.87 8.78 16.03
CA ASN A 83 0.96 9.70 17.16
C ASN A 83 -0.43 10.19 17.63
N GLN A 84 -1.44 10.14 16.75
CA GLN A 84 -2.88 10.37 17.01
C GLN A 84 -3.29 11.72 17.62
N GLU A 85 -2.37 12.55 18.08
CA GLU A 85 -2.67 13.90 18.54
C GLU A 85 -3.24 14.72 17.38
N GLY A 86 -4.52 15.07 17.47
CA GLY A 86 -5.21 15.90 16.48
C GLY A 86 -5.67 15.18 15.21
N VAL A 87 -5.44 13.86 15.06
CA VAL A 87 -5.94 13.11 13.90
C VAL A 87 -7.41 12.73 14.12
N GLN A 88 -8.28 13.25 13.26
CA GLN A 88 -9.71 12.96 13.25
C GLN A 88 -10.14 12.33 11.93
N ILE A 89 -11.31 11.71 11.91
CA ILE A 89 -11.95 11.28 10.66
C ILE A 89 -12.08 12.50 9.74
N GLY A 90 -11.73 12.34 8.47
CA GLY A 90 -11.64 13.42 7.48
C GLY A 90 -10.27 14.10 7.42
N HIS A 91 -9.32 13.76 8.30
CA HIS A 91 -7.95 14.28 8.22
C HIS A 91 -7.28 13.82 6.93
N SER A 92 -6.67 14.77 6.20
CA SER A 92 -5.99 14.50 4.93
C SER A 92 -4.54 14.92 4.96
N PHE A 93 -3.71 14.19 4.22
CA PHE A 93 -2.29 14.47 4.05
C PHE A 93 -1.77 13.95 2.73
N VAL A 94 -0.64 14.48 2.27
CA VAL A 94 -0.02 14.08 1.01
C VAL A 94 1.21 13.22 1.30
N THR A 95 1.31 12.07 0.63
CA THR A 95 2.49 11.21 0.70
C THR A 95 3.59 11.71 -0.21
N SER A 96 4.84 11.52 0.19
CA SER A 96 6.01 11.75 -0.66
C SER A 96 6.54 10.46 -1.29
N ALA A 97 6.29 9.28 -0.70
CA ALA A 97 6.77 8.01 -1.24
C ALA A 97 5.70 7.29 -2.07
N PRO A 98 6.10 6.51 -3.09
CA PRO A 98 5.20 5.55 -3.70
C PRO A 98 4.78 4.51 -2.66
N ILE A 99 3.52 4.09 -2.71
CA ILE A 99 2.93 3.18 -1.74
C ILE A 99 2.86 1.78 -2.35
N GLN A 100 3.17 0.77 -1.56
CA GLN A 100 2.94 -0.63 -1.90
C GLN A 100 1.97 -1.26 -0.89
N ALA A 101 0.96 -1.95 -1.39
CA ALA A 101 -0.06 -2.62 -0.58
C ALA A 101 -0.40 -4.01 -1.15
N SER A 102 -1.08 -4.83 -0.35
CA SER A 102 -1.48 -6.20 -0.69
C SER A 102 -2.97 -6.42 -0.44
N ILE A 103 -3.64 -7.27 -1.22
CA ILE A 103 -5.06 -7.63 -0.98
C ILE A 103 -5.28 -8.47 0.28
N HIS A 104 -4.20 -8.96 0.89
CA HIS A 104 -4.29 -9.81 2.07
C HIS A 104 -3.68 -9.11 3.29
N PRO A 105 -4.45 -8.88 4.37
CA PRO A 105 -3.96 -8.22 5.58
C PRO A 105 -2.99 -9.09 6.41
N THR A 106 -2.85 -10.38 6.07
CA THR A 106 -2.12 -11.38 6.87
C THR A 106 -1.15 -12.28 6.09
N ARG A 107 -0.95 -12.09 4.78
CA ARG A 107 0.08 -12.86 4.08
C ARG A 107 1.46 -12.24 4.30
N LEU A 108 1.99 -12.52 5.47
CA LEU A 108 3.42 -12.69 5.67
C LEU A 108 3.76 -14.17 5.67
N PRO A 109 4.99 -14.56 5.29
CA PRO A 109 5.52 -15.83 5.75
C PRO A 109 5.49 -15.86 7.29
N GLU A 110 4.88 -16.90 7.86
CA GLU A 110 4.86 -17.13 9.30
C GLU A 110 6.29 -17.15 9.87
N LEU A 111 6.52 -16.42 10.95
CA LEU A 111 7.81 -16.40 11.67
C LEU A 111 8.20 -17.77 12.27
N ILE A 112 7.24 -18.70 12.37
CA ILE A 112 7.39 -19.98 13.08
C ILE A 112 8.17 -21.00 12.24
N ASN A 113 8.24 -20.79 10.93
CA ASN A 113 9.15 -21.55 10.08
C ASN A 113 10.41 -20.71 9.89
N GLU A 114 11.50 -21.06 10.58
CA GLU A 114 12.87 -20.62 10.30
C GLU A 114 13.36 -21.03 8.89
N GLY A 115 12.43 -21.27 7.95
CA GLY A 115 12.71 -21.38 6.54
C GLY A 115 13.11 -20.03 5.98
N PRO A 116 13.87 -20.02 4.87
CA PRO A 116 14.24 -18.78 4.20
C PRO A 116 12.96 -18.00 3.93
N VAL A 117 12.84 -16.81 4.55
CA VAL A 117 11.82 -15.81 4.21
C VAL A 117 11.75 -15.85 2.70
N HIS A 118 10.62 -16.31 2.14
CA HIS A 118 10.41 -16.31 0.71
C HIS A 118 10.34 -14.84 0.31
N ARG A 119 11.53 -14.28 0.12
CA ARG A 119 11.88 -12.96 -0.38
C ARG A 119 11.59 -12.99 -1.87
N ILE A 120 10.38 -13.42 -2.22
CA ILE A 120 9.96 -13.55 -3.61
C ILE A 120 9.62 -12.14 -4.06
N ILE A 121 10.64 -11.45 -4.57
CA ILE A 121 10.56 -10.58 -5.76
C ILE A 121 9.49 -9.47 -5.67
N SER A 122 9.24 -8.99 -4.46
CA SER A 122 8.68 -7.67 -4.19
C SER A 122 9.01 -7.39 -2.73
N ALA A 123 9.42 -6.17 -2.41
CA ALA A 123 9.71 -5.75 -1.04
C ALA A 123 8.41 -5.63 -0.21
N THR A 124 7.63 -6.70 -0.18
CA THR A 124 6.26 -6.74 0.33
C THR A 124 6.26 -6.61 1.83
N CYS A 125 5.79 -5.44 2.27
CA CYS A 125 5.15 -5.13 3.55
C CYS A 125 5.48 -6.10 4.68
N GLU A 126 6.41 -5.75 5.56
CA GLU A 126 6.58 -6.46 6.84
C GLU A 126 5.45 -6.06 7.79
N LEU A 127 4.37 -6.85 7.83
CA LEU A 127 3.24 -6.72 8.75
C LEU A 127 3.52 -7.42 10.10
N ARG A 128 4.34 -6.81 10.95
CA ARG A 128 4.63 -7.40 12.28
C ARG A 128 3.33 -7.72 13.04
N LEU A 129 3.30 -8.86 13.72
CA LEU A 129 2.19 -9.25 14.61
C LEU A 129 1.88 -8.11 15.59
N GLY A 130 0.63 -7.65 15.60
CA GLY A 130 0.17 -6.55 16.46
C GLY A 130 0.49 -5.13 15.96
N ALA A 131 1.23 -4.96 14.86
CA ALA A 131 1.46 -3.63 14.30
C ALA A 131 0.18 -3.05 13.67
N PRO A 132 -0.06 -1.73 13.78
CA PRO A 132 -1.18 -1.09 13.11
C PRO A 132 -1.07 -1.23 11.60
N ILE A 133 -2.22 -1.43 10.95
CA ILE A 133 -2.32 -1.57 9.50
C ILE A 133 -3.12 -0.43 8.92
N VAL A 134 -2.88 -0.14 7.65
CA VAL A 134 -3.70 0.77 6.85
C VAL A 134 -4.47 -0.07 5.84
N ARG A 135 -5.79 0.12 5.79
CA ARG A 135 -6.68 -0.42 4.76
C ARG A 135 -7.02 0.71 3.80
N PHE A 136 -6.67 0.53 2.53
CA PHE A 136 -7.00 1.48 1.47
C PHE A 136 -8.30 1.07 0.81
N GLU A 137 -9.25 2.00 0.76
CA GLU A 137 -10.47 1.87 -0.03
C GLU A 137 -10.28 2.56 -1.37
N SER A 138 -10.66 1.87 -2.44
CA SER A 138 -10.78 2.47 -3.77
C SER A 138 -12.20 2.98 -3.94
N GLU A 139 -12.35 4.19 -4.46
CA GLU A 139 -13.67 4.72 -4.83
C GLU A 139 -14.09 4.19 -6.22
N ASP A 140 -15.36 3.84 -6.37
CA ASP A 140 -15.96 3.58 -7.68
C ASP A 140 -15.86 4.86 -8.51
N SER A 141 -14.99 4.86 -9.50
CA SER A 141 -14.60 6.06 -10.24
C SER A 141 -15.35 6.18 -11.56
N GLU A 142 -15.66 7.42 -11.95
CA GLU A 142 -15.97 7.77 -13.33
C GLU A 142 -14.77 7.39 -14.24
N PRO A 143 -14.97 6.86 -15.45
CA PRO A 143 -13.91 6.31 -16.31
C PRO A 143 -12.77 7.28 -16.67
N SER A 144 -12.95 8.59 -16.47
CA SER A 144 -12.01 9.63 -16.84
C SER A 144 -10.83 9.82 -15.88
N ASP A 145 -10.89 9.28 -14.65
CA ASP A 145 -9.85 9.51 -13.63
C ASP A 145 -9.10 8.23 -13.24
N VAL A 146 -8.05 7.97 -14.01
CA VAL A 146 -7.41 6.67 -14.11
C VAL A 146 -6.39 6.42 -12.99
N LEU A 147 -5.89 7.47 -12.32
CA LEU A 147 -4.87 7.34 -11.27
C LEU A 147 -5.41 7.37 -9.83
N ARG A 148 -6.73 7.39 -9.61
CA ARG A 148 -7.29 7.43 -8.24
C ARG A 148 -7.26 6.11 -7.48
N THR A 149 -7.12 5.00 -8.19
CA THR A 149 -7.08 3.67 -7.56
C THR A 149 -5.65 3.15 -7.49
N PHE A 150 -5.43 2.26 -6.51
CA PHE A 150 -4.28 1.39 -6.49
C PHE A 150 -4.15 0.60 -7.81
N ILE A 151 -2.93 0.50 -8.33
CA ILE A 151 -2.64 -0.13 -9.61
C ILE A 151 -2.08 -1.52 -9.35
N GLN A 152 -2.68 -2.55 -9.95
CA GLN A 152 -2.23 -3.92 -9.76
C GLN A 152 -0.83 -4.12 -10.38
N THR A 153 0.15 -4.44 -9.53
CA THR A 153 1.55 -4.74 -9.92
C THR A 153 1.85 -6.23 -9.92
N SER A 154 1.09 -7.03 -9.17
CA SER A 154 1.16 -8.49 -9.15
C SER A 154 -0.22 -9.08 -8.81
N PRO A 155 -0.41 -10.41 -8.84
CA PRO A 155 -1.70 -11.02 -8.50
C PRO A 155 -2.26 -10.60 -7.13
N ILE A 156 -1.38 -10.27 -6.18
CA ILE A 156 -1.75 -9.85 -4.83
C ILE A 156 -1.31 -8.43 -4.48
N GLY A 157 -0.42 -7.84 -5.29
CA GLY A 157 0.29 -6.61 -4.99
C GLY A 157 -0.25 -5.43 -5.79
N TYR A 158 -0.34 -4.30 -5.12
CA TYR A 158 -0.86 -3.06 -5.65
C TYR A 158 0.05 -1.90 -5.28
N ALA A 159 0.05 -0.86 -6.10
CA ALA A 159 0.88 0.32 -5.86
C ALA A 159 0.15 1.63 -6.16
N LEU A 160 0.64 2.70 -5.53
CA LEU A 160 0.29 4.07 -5.89
C LEU A 160 1.55 4.88 -6.20
N PRO A 161 1.45 5.88 -7.10
CA PRO A 161 2.51 6.85 -7.26
C PRO A 161 2.72 7.68 -5.97
N PRO A 162 3.86 8.36 -5.83
CA PRO A 162 4.03 9.36 -4.78
C PRO A 162 3.07 10.55 -4.98
N LEU A 163 3.01 11.46 -4.01
CA LEU A 163 2.13 12.64 -4.02
C LEU A 163 0.63 12.30 -4.01
N ALA A 164 0.28 11.13 -3.50
CA ALA A 164 -1.11 10.77 -3.27
C ALA A 164 -1.63 11.48 -2.01
N THR A 165 -2.84 12.03 -2.11
CA THR A 165 -3.59 12.53 -0.96
C THR A 165 -4.32 11.37 -0.30
N ILE A 166 -4.06 11.18 0.99
CA ILE A 166 -4.67 10.16 1.83
C ILE A 166 -5.64 10.84 2.77
N THR A 167 -6.87 10.33 2.85
CA THR A 167 -7.90 10.85 3.77
C THR A 167 -8.36 9.75 4.71
N LEU A 168 -8.34 10.01 6.02
CA LEU A 168 -8.77 9.05 7.03
C LEU A 168 -10.29 8.93 7.05
N LEU A 169 -10.83 7.74 6.79
CA LEU A 169 -12.26 7.46 6.76
C LEU A 169 -12.77 6.89 8.08
N ALA A 170 -12.02 5.95 8.66
CA ALA A 170 -12.40 5.28 9.89
C ALA A 170 -11.17 4.75 10.64
N ILE A 171 -11.32 4.59 11.95
CA ILE A 171 -10.36 3.89 12.81
C ILE A 171 -11.08 2.67 13.38
N LEU A 172 -10.63 1.49 13.00
CA LEU A 172 -11.15 0.22 13.50
C LEU A 172 -10.25 -0.27 14.64
N GLU A 173 -10.84 -0.43 15.82
CA GLU A 173 -10.13 -0.90 17.01
C GLU A 173 -9.83 -2.41 16.95
N PRO A 174 -8.80 -2.89 17.68
CA PRO A 174 -8.52 -4.31 17.83
C PRO A 174 -9.77 -5.15 18.11
N GLY A 175 -9.93 -6.26 17.39
CA GLY A 175 -11.10 -7.15 17.52
C GLY A 175 -12.39 -6.68 16.83
N THR A 176 -12.46 -5.44 16.33
CA THR A 176 -13.59 -4.95 15.50
C THR A 176 -13.38 -5.21 14.01
N PHE A 177 -12.14 -5.55 13.64
CA PHE A 177 -11.78 -5.94 12.29
C PHE A 177 -12.28 -7.36 12.00
N ALA A 178 -13.56 -7.48 11.63
CA ALA A 178 -14.01 -8.67 10.92
C ALA A 178 -13.30 -8.67 9.56
N LEU A 179 -12.55 -9.72 9.26
CA LEU A 179 -12.04 -9.96 7.92
C LEU A 179 -13.25 -10.02 6.97
N THR A 180 -13.57 -8.90 6.32
CA THR A 180 -14.61 -8.82 5.28
C THR A 180 -14.36 -9.97 4.29
N PRO A 181 -15.40 -10.66 3.79
CA PRO A 181 -15.35 -12.07 3.37
C PRO A 181 -14.65 -12.35 2.04
N CYS A 182 -13.67 -11.53 1.64
CA CYS A 182 -12.75 -11.86 0.55
C CYS A 182 -11.95 -13.14 0.86
N CYS A 183 -11.85 -13.52 2.14
CA CYS A 183 -11.40 -14.83 2.58
C CYS A 183 -12.60 -15.79 2.62
N THR A 184 -12.96 -16.37 1.47
CA THR A 184 -13.85 -17.53 1.43
C THR A 184 -13.12 -18.73 2.05
N ARG A 185 -13.07 -18.80 3.39
CA ARG A 185 -12.93 -20.05 4.11
C ARG A 185 -13.30 -19.91 5.58
N THR A 186 -14.43 -20.55 5.86
CA THR A 186 -14.82 -21.26 7.09
C THR A 186 -15.00 -20.43 8.35
N GLU A 187 -16.06 -20.80 9.05
CA GLU A 187 -16.48 -20.39 10.37
C GLU A 187 -15.29 -20.08 11.30
N PRO A 188 -15.42 -19.09 12.20
CA PRO A 188 -14.40 -18.83 13.19
C PRO A 188 -14.14 -20.12 13.97
N GLU A 189 -12.98 -20.76 13.74
CA GLU A 189 -12.61 -21.91 14.55
C GLU A 189 -12.64 -21.49 16.02
N PRO A 190 -13.23 -22.31 16.91
CA PRO A 190 -13.18 -22.04 18.34
C PRO A 190 -11.71 -22.08 18.79
N GLY A 191 -11.11 -20.89 18.94
CA GLY A 191 -9.66 -20.70 19.13
C GLY A 191 -9.00 -19.72 18.15
N GLY A 192 -9.74 -19.15 17.20
CA GLY A 192 -9.22 -18.19 16.24
C GLY A 192 -8.49 -17.02 16.91
N LEU A 193 -7.26 -16.74 16.47
CA LEU A 193 -6.49 -15.59 16.93
C LEU A 193 -7.31 -14.32 16.73
N VAL A 194 -7.73 -13.70 17.84
CA VAL A 194 -8.31 -12.35 17.82
C VAL A 194 -7.26 -11.42 17.23
N ASP A 195 -7.57 -10.79 16.10
CA ASP A 195 -6.68 -9.80 15.51
C ASP A 195 -6.59 -8.58 16.45
N ARG A 196 -5.44 -8.44 17.11
CA ARG A 196 -5.18 -7.37 18.07
C ARG A 196 -4.71 -6.07 17.40
N ARG A 197 -4.72 -5.99 16.07
CA ARG A 197 -4.23 -4.83 15.34
C ARG A 197 -5.31 -3.75 15.24
N ARG A 198 -4.88 -2.50 15.38
CA ARG A 198 -5.67 -1.34 14.97
C ARG A 198 -5.56 -1.15 13.46
N CYS A 199 -6.67 -0.86 12.79
CA CYS A 199 -6.73 -0.67 11.34
C CYS A 199 -7.23 0.74 11.02
N PHE A 200 -6.46 1.48 10.22
CA PHE A 200 -6.85 2.80 9.70
C PHE A 200 -7.40 2.63 8.29
N CYS A 201 -8.69 2.89 8.11
CA CYS A 201 -9.31 2.87 6.78
C CYS A 201 -9.15 4.24 6.13
N VAL A 202 -8.59 4.28 4.93
CA VAL A 202 -8.29 5.53 4.22
C VAL A 202 -8.78 5.49 2.78
N SER A 203 -9.21 6.63 2.24
CA SER A 203 -9.36 6.82 0.79
C SER A 203 -8.10 7.47 0.22
N VAL A 204 -7.97 7.35 -1.10
CA VAL A 204 -6.83 7.87 -1.85
C VAL A 204 -7.34 8.74 -3.00
N SER A 205 -6.69 9.89 -3.20
CA SER A 205 -6.82 10.70 -4.39
C SER A 205 -5.43 11.04 -4.91
N VAL A 206 -5.19 10.87 -6.21
CA VAL A 206 -3.92 11.27 -6.85
C VAL A 206 -4.20 12.48 -7.73
N PRO A 207 -3.43 13.58 -7.60
CA PRO A 207 -3.60 14.75 -8.45
C PRO A 207 -3.31 14.37 -9.92
N CYS A 208 -4.22 14.74 -10.82
CA CYS A 208 -4.08 14.55 -12.28
C CYS A 208 -3.12 15.57 -12.91
#